data_AF-A0A4Z1GVC7-F1
#
_entry.id   AF-A0A4Z1GVC7-F1
#
_cell.length_a   1.000
_cell.length_b   1.000
_cell.length_c   1.000
_cell.angle_alpha   90.00
_cell.angle_beta   90.00
_cell.angle_gamma   90.00
#
_symmetry.space_group_name_H-M   'P 1'
#
loop_
_entity.id
_entity.type
_entity.pdbx_description
1 polymer ?
#
loop_
_entity_poly.entity_id
_entity_poly.type
_entity_poly.pdbx_seq_one_letter_code
_entity_poly.pdbx_strand_id
1 'polypeptide(L)'
;MGLTPEGAPPKVAFVTVGATATFKELIEEVFASHTLQALVQEGYTKLRVQAGPDAEYWKNNIPAEKGSGLEIEVFDFDRNGLGHEMRQCKRGGFYGTGESLEGVVISHAGSGTILDALRIDVPLIVVPNTSLLDNHQVELADELERQGYVTKASGPRGLEDAIRKVERRKNGKPGGSKDLQGRKNWRGRENPSIAPVLDEAANYEEEVRSVLD
;
A
#
# COMPACT_ATOMS: atom_id res chain seq x y z
N MET A 1 -5.39 -26.69 -2.44
CA MET A 1 -3.96 -26.47 -2.10
C MET A 1 -3.30 -25.86 -3.33
N GLY A 2 -3.15 -24.54 -3.35
CA GLY A 2 -2.48 -23.83 -4.44
C GLY A 2 -0.99 -23.72 -4.11
N LEU A 3 -0.19 -24.66 -4.61
CA LEU A 3 1.26 -24.46 -4.67
C LEU A 3 1.49 -23.35 -5.71
N THR A 4 2.11 -22.24 -5.33
CA THR A 4 2.67 -21.30 -6.30
C THR A 4 3.72 -22.09 -7.12
N PRO A 5 3.57 -22.25 -8.44
CA PRO A 5 4.51 -23.01 -9.24
C PRO A 5 5.89 -22.37 -9.12
N GLU A 6 6.90 -23.20 -8.90
CA GLU A 6 8.30 -22.81 -9.01
C GLU A 6 8.51 -22.17 -10.40
N GLY A 7 8.82 -20.86 -10.44
CA GLY A 7 8.91 -20.08 -11.69
C GLY A 7 7.76 -19.11 -11.99
N ALA A 8 6.78 -18.93 -11.09
CA ALA A 8 5.79 -17.87 -11.24
C ALA A 8 6.46 -16.47 -11.15
N PRO A 9 6.08 -15.50 -11.99
CA PRO A 9 6.64 -14.16 -11.96
C PRO A 9 6.40 -13.48 -10.60
N PRO A 10 7.39 -12.78 -10.04
CA PRO A 10 7.29 -12.23 -8.69
C PRO A 10 6.22 -11.13 -8.62
N LYS A 11 5.48 -11.11 -7.51
CA LYS A 11 4.46 -10.10 -7.22
C LYS A 11 4.60 -9.62 -5.79
N VAL A 12 4.90 -8.33 -5.62
CA VAL A 12 5.29 -7.74 -4.34
C VAL A 12 4.13 -6.96 -3.72
N ALA A 13 3.85 -7.21 -2.45
CA ALA A 13 3.06 -6.32 -1.59
C ALA A 13 4.03 -5.55 -0.70
N PHE A 14 4.02 -4.22 -0.77
CA PHE A 14 4.85 -3.36 0.06
C PHE A 14 3.99 -2.60 1.06
N VAL A 15 4.23 -2.76 2.35
CA VAL A 15 3.55 -2.09 3.45
C VAL A 15 4.47 -1.05 4.06
N THR A 16 3.97 0.15 4.33
CA THR A 16 4.70 1.19 5.02
C THR A 16 3.83 1.96 6.02
N VAL A 17 4.30 2.01 7.27
CA VAL A 17 3.73 2.86 8.33
C VAL A 17 4.43 4.23 8.42
N GLY A 18 5.32 4.55 7.47
CA GLY A 18 6.16 5.74 7.52
C GLY A 18 7.46 5.53 8.32
N ALA A 19 8.39 6.48 8.20
CA ALA A 19 9.72 6.38 8.82
C ALA A 19 9.70 6.64 10.33
N THR A 20 8.83 7.55 10.78
CA THR A 20 8.82 8.09 12.15
C THR A 20 7.58 7.71 12.95
N ALA A 21 6.53 7.18 12.29
CA ALA A 21 5.29 6.82 12.95
C ALA A 21 5.28 5.34 13.33
N THR A 22 4.56 5.03 14.40
CA THR A 22 4.21 3.65 14.77
C THR A 22 2.74 3.42 14.42
N PHE A 23 2.42 2.26 13.88
CA PHE A 23 1.04 1.86 13.63
C PHE A 23 0.90 0.35 13.78
N LYS A 24 0.91 -0.08 15.04
CA LYS A 24 0.91 -1.50 15.41
C LYS A 24 -0.31 -2.23 14.87
N GLU A 25 -1.49 -1.63 14.99
CA GLU A 25 -2.75 -2.23 14.50
C GLU A 25 -2.69 -2.58 13.01
N LEU A 26 -2.04 -1.75 12.18
CA LEU A 26 -1.86 -2.06 10.75
C LEU A 26 -0.91 -3.24 10.54
N ILE A 27 0.20 -3.30 11.27
CA ILE A 27 1.17 -4.41 11.11
C ILE A 27 0.59 -5.72 11.65
N GLU A 28 -0.12 -5.68 12.79
CA GLU A 28 -0.88 -6.81 13.34
C GLU A 28 -1.86 -7.37 12.32
N GLU A 29 -2.62 -6.49 11.67
CA GLU A 29 -3.58 -6.88 10.66
C GLU A 29 -2.91 -7.42 9.38
N VAL A 30 -1.79 -6.85 8.96
CA VAL A 30 -0.99 -7.36 7.83
C VAL A 30 -0.51 -8.79 8.10
N PHE A 31 -0.19 -9.09 9.36
CA PHE A 31 0.24 -10.40 9.82
C PHE A 31 -0.90 -11.33 10.24
N ALA A 32 -2.14 -10.85 10.22
CA ALA A 32 -3.30 -11.68 10.49
C ALA A 32 -3.47 -12.75 9.40
N SER A 33 -3.88 -13.96 9.81
CA SER A 33 -3.92 -15.12 8.92
C SER A 33 -4.82 -14.90 7.70
N HIS A 34 -5.96 -14.19 7.84
CA HIS A 34 -6.86 -13.90 6.73
C HIS A 34 -6.21 -12.97 5.69
N THR A 35 -5.48 -11.94 6.13
CA THR A 35 -4.75 -11.03 5.24
C THR A 35 -3.63 -11.74 4.48
N LEU A 36 -2.82 -12.53 5.17
CA LEU A 36 -1.74 -13.31 4.53
C LEU A 36 -2.30 -14.32 3.52
N GLN A 37 -3.40 -15.00 3.86
CA GLN A 37 -4.08 -15.90 2.94
C GLN A 37 -4.65 -15.17 1.73
N ALA A 38 -5.22 -13.97 1.90
CA ALA A 38 -5.69 -13.15 0.80
C ALA A 38 -4.54 -12.79 -0.16
N LEU A 39 -3.37 -12.38 0.37
CA LEU A 39 -2.18 -12.13 -0.45
C LEU A 39 -1.75 -13.37 -1.24
N VAL A 40 -1.66 -14.54 -0.58
CA VAL A 40 -1.30 -15.79 -1.26
C VAL A 40 -2.31 -16.15 -2.35
N GLN A 41 -3.60 -16.02 -2.08
CA GLN A 41 -4.67 -16.33 -3.04
C GLN A 41 -4.66 -15.41 -4.26
N GLU A 42 -4.29 -14.14 -4.07
CA GLU A 42 -4.13 -13.17 -5.16
C GLU A 42 -2.74 -13.29 -5.84
N GLY A 43 -1.94 -14.29 -5.49
CA GLY A 43 -0.68 -14.64 -6.14
C GLY A 43 0.51 -13.78 -5.74
N TYR A 44 0.47 -13.11 -4.59
CA TYR A 44 1.63 -12.41 -4.06
C TYR A 44 2.69 -13.40 -3.58
N THR A 45 3.94 -13.14 -3.95
CA THR A 45 5.09 -14.00 -3.63
C THR A 45 6.01 -13.38 -2.59
N LYS A 46 5.94 -12.06 -2.41
CA LYS A 46 6.76 -11.33 -1.45
C LYS A 46 5.95 -10.23 -0.78
N LEU A 47 6.01 -10.18 0.55
CA LEU A 47 5.47 -9.12 1.39
C LEU A 47 6.64 -8.41 2.08
N ARG A 48 6.80 -7.12 1.82
CA ARG A 48 7.82 -6.28 2.44
C ARG A 48 7.14 -5.29 3.38
N VAL A 49 7.55 -5.25 4.64
CA VAL A 49 6.93 -4.41 5.66
C VAL A 49 7.96 -3.45 6.23
N GLN A 50 7.75 -2.16 5.98
CA GLN A 50 8.48 -1.07 6.60
C GLN A 50 7.74 -0.67 7.88
N ALA A 51 8.28 -1.08 9.03
CA ALA A 51 7.66 -1.03 10.35
C ALA A 51 8.23 0.09 11.26
N GLY A 52 9.09 0.96 10.71
CA GLY A 52 9.64 2.10 11.45
C GLY A 52 10.39 1.67 12.72
N PRO A 53 10.23 2.38 13.84
CA PRO A 53 10.90 2.07 15.11
C PRO A 53 10.60 0.66 15.66
N ASP A 54 9.45 0.08 15.33
CA ASP A 54 9.02 -1.23 15.84
C ASP A 54 9.57 -2.40 14.99
N ALA A 55 10.39 -2.14 13.97
CA ALA A 55 10.79 -3.18 13.01
C ALA A 55 11.54 -4.36 13.63
N GLU A 56 12.39 -4.14 14.64
CA GLU A 56 13.10 -5.24 15.30
C GLU A 56 12.15 -6.18 16.03
N TYR A 57 11.12 -5.63 16.69
CA TYR A 57 10.07 -6.43 17.29
C TYR A 57 9.34 -7.26 16.24
N TRP A 58 8.91 -6.64 15.13
CA TRP A 58 8.14 -7.33 14.09
C TRP A 58 8.98 -8.35 13.30
N LYS A 59 10.28 -8.11 13.09
CA LYS A 59 11.21 -9.10 12.52
C LYS A 59 11.24 -10.41 13.32
N ASN A 60 11.20 -10.30 14.64
CA ASN A 60 11.22 -11.44 15.55
C ASN A 60 9.85 -12.10 15.74
N ASN A 61 8.77 -11.45 15.29
CA ASN A 61 7.39 -11.89 15.45
C ASN A 61 6.68 -12.11 14.11
N ILE A 62 7.42 -12.47 13.06
CA ILE A 62 6.82 -12.86 11.78
C ILE A 62 6.04 -14.17 11.99
N PRO A 63 4.76 -14.24 11.56
CA PRO A 63 3.97 -15.47 11.69
C PRO A 63 4.62 -16.67 11.00
N ALA A 64 4.72 -17.78 11.72
CA ALA A 64 5.21 -19.04 11.16
C ALA A 64 4.27 -19.59 10.06
N GLU A 65 2.96 -19.42 10.27
CA GLU A 65 1.90 -19.86 9.34
C GLU A 65 1.48 -18.73 8.41
N LYS A 66 2.28 -18.49 7.37
CA LYS A 66 2.04 -17.43 6.35
C LYS A 66 1.51 -17.93 5.01
N GLY A 67 1.30 -19.24 4.86
CA GLY A 67 0.98 -19.89 3.59
C GLY A 67 2.21 -20.22 2.75
N SER A 68 2.10 -21.24 1.89
CA SER A 68 3.20 -21.65 1.00
C SER A 68 3.43 -20.60 -0.10
N GLY A 69 4.67 -20.18 -0.29
CA GLY A 69 5.06 -19.32 -1.42
C GLY A 69 5.09 -17.81 -1.14
N LEU A 70 4.76 -17.36 0.07
CA LEU A 70 4.89 -15.95 0.49
C LEU A 70 6.15 -15.75 1.34
N GLU A 71 7.13 -15.04 0.78
CA GLU A 71 8.27 -14.52 1.53
C GLU A 71 7.86 -13.25 2.29
N ILE A 72 8.28 -13.10 3.55
CA ILE A 72 8.00 -11.91 4.35
C ILE A 72 9.33 -11.34 4.83
N GLU A 73 9.55 -10.06 4.56
CA GLU A 73 10.70 -9.30 5.05
C GLU A 73 10.21 -8.04 5.77
N VAL A 74 10.77 -7.80 6.95
CA VAL A 74 10.46 -6.61 7.75
C VAL A 74 11.71 -5.76 7.87
N PHE A 75 11.57 -4.44 7.77
CA PHE A 75 12.67 -3.50 7.93
C PHE A 75 12.18 -2.19 8.55
N ASP A 76 13.12 -1.38 9.03
CA ASP A 76 12.91 -0.11 9.72
C ASP A 76 12.87 1.06 8.74
N PHE A 77 14.01 1.40 8.15
CA PHE A 77 14.21 2.58 7.32
C PHE A 77 15.12 2.25 6.15
N ASP A 78 14.68 2.59 4.94
CA ASP A 78 15.54 2.55 3.76
C ASP A 78 16.18 3.92 3.52
N ARG A 79 17.50 4.01 3.69
CA ARG A 79 18.29 5.22 3.43
C ARG A 79 18.26 5.66 1.96
N ASN A 80 17.88 4.77 1.04
CA ASN A 80 17.70 5.09 -0.37
C ASN A 80 16.29 5.63 -0.68
N GLY A 81 15.43 5.73 0.34
CA GLY A 81 14.04 6.17 0.23
C GLY A 81 13.08 5.07 -0.22
N LEU A 82 11.79 5.24 0.09
CA LEU A 82 10.74 4.25 -0.19
C LEU A 82 10.47 4.06 -1.69
N GLY A 83 10.94 4.98 -2.54
CA GLY A 83 10.74 4.90 -3.99
C GLY A 83 11.32 3.63 -4.62
N HIS A 84 12.41 3.07 -4.06
CA HIS A 84 12.94 1.79 -4.53
C HIS A 84 11.94 0.66 -4.25
N GLU A 85 11.46 0.58 -3.02
CA GLU A 85 10.50 -0.44 -2.57
C GLU A 85 9.18 -0.36 -3.34
N MET A 86 8.67 0.84 -3.57
CA MET A 86 7.48 1.05 -4.39
C MET A 86 7.67 0.59 -5.83
N ARG A 87 8.84 0.82 -6.44
CA ARG A 87 9.11 0.38 -7.83
C ARG A 87 9.13 -1.14 -7.97
N GLN A 88 9.45 -1.89 -6.92
CA GLN A 88 9.33 -3.36 -6.94
C GLN A 88 7.87 -3.81 -7.12
N CYS A 89 6.90 -2.97 -6.75
CA CYS A 89 5.47 -3.23 -6.96
C CYS A 89 5.00 -2.86 -8.38
N LYS A 90 5.85 -2.31 -9.24
CA LYS A 90 5.48 -1.98 -10.62
C LYS A 90 5.52 -3.23 -11.50
N ARG A 91 4.64 -3.28 -12.50
CA ARG A 91 4.76 -4.30 -13.55
C ARG A 91 6.11 -4.17 -14.25
N GLY A 92 6.80 -5.30 -14.43
CA GLY A 92 8.17 -5.36 -14.90
C GLY A 92 9.24 -5.04 -13.84
N GLY A 93 8.83 -4.92 -12.58
CA GLY A 93 9.71 -4.76 -11.43
C GLY A 93 10.39 -3.39 -11.40
N PHE A 94 11.53 -3.33 -10.71
CA PHE A 94 12.24 -2.08 -10.43
C PHE A 94 12.56 -1.23 -11.68
N TYR A 95 12.94 -1.89 -12.78
CA TYR A 95 13.26 -1.23 -14.06
C TYR A 95 12.07 -1.14 -15.02
N GLY A 96 10.94 -1.79 -14.72
CA GLY A 96 9.76 -1.83 -15.60
C GLY A 96 9.90 -2.71 -16.84
N THR A 97 10.98 -3.49 -16.94
CA THR A 97 11.30 -4.34 -18.11
C THR A 97 11.46 -5.83 -17.76
N GLY A 98 11.32 -6.19 -16.49
CA GLY A 98 11.37 -7.57 -16.02
C GLY A 98 10.04 -8.31 -16.18
N GLU A 99 9.94 -9.46 -15.53
CA GLU A 99 8.75 -10.32 -15.59
C GLU A 99 7.80 -10.12 -14.40
N SER A 100 8.14 -9.24 -13.45
CA SER A 100 7.33 -9.03 -12.24
C SER A 100 5.91 -8.59 -12.58
N LEU A 101 4.94 -9.23 -11.93
CA LEU A 101 3.55 -8.81 -11.99
C LEU A 101 3.38 -7.48 -11.25
N GLU A 102 2.32 -6.75 -11.61
CA GLU A 102 1.96 -5.55 -10.85
C GLU A 102 1.62 -5.96 -9.41
N GLY A 103 2.30 -5.34 -8.44
CA GLY A 103 2.18 -5.56 -7.00
C GLY A 103 1.15 -4.64 -6.35
N VAL A 104 1.34 -4.24 -5.09
CA VAL A 104 0.55 -3.20 -4.42
C VAL A 104 1.38 -2.53 -3.33
N VAL A 105 1.16 -1.24 -3.11
CA VAL A 105 1.63 -0.51 -1.94
C VAL A 105 0.47 -0.33 -0.96
N ILE A 106 0.70 -0.59 0.32
CA ILE A 106 -0.26 -0.40 1.41
C ILE A 106 0.35 0.62 2.37
N SER A 107 -0.36 1.73 2.61
CA SER A 107 0.12 2.82 3.43
C SER A 107 -0.96 3.34 4.36
N HIS A 108 -0.56 3.87 5.51
CA HIS A 108 -1.45 4.46 6.52
C HIS A 108 -2.02 5.84 6.16
N ALA A 109 -1.96 6.25 4.90
CA ALA A 109 -2.31 7.59 4.41
C ALA A 109 -1.25 8.69 4.60
N GLY A 110 0.02 8.35 4.85
CA GLY A 110 1.07 9.37 4.90
C GLY A 110 1.22 10.11 3.56
N SER A 111 1.17 11.44 3.57
CA SER A 111 1.04 12.28 2.37
C SER A 111 2.23 12.09 1.40
N GLY A 112 3.45 11.99 1.94
CA GLY A 112 4.66 11.74 1.15
C GLY A 112 4.62 10.37 0.45
N THR A 113 4.10 9.35 1.13
CA THR A 113 3.97 7.99 0.57
C THR A 113 2.92 7.97 -0.54
N ILE A 114 1.79 8.65 -0.34
CA ILE A 114 0.75 8.79 -1.36
C ILE A 114 1.32 9.46 -2.60
N LEU A 115 2.01 10.59 -2.44
CA LEU A 115 2.62 11.34 -3.55
C LEU A 115 3.60 10.48 -4.35
N ASP A 116 4.47 9.75 -3.67
CA ASP A 116 5.47 8.91 -4.33
C ASP A 116 4.84 7.73 -5.07
N ALA A 117 3.84 7.07 -4.47
CA ALA A 117 3.10 5.99 -5.12
C ALA A 117 2.37 6.48 -6.39
N LEU A 118 1.73 7.65 -6.33
CA LEU A 118 1.06 8.27 -7.48
C LEU A 118 2.06 8.65 -8.59
N ARG A 119 3.24 9.17 -8.24
CA ARG A 119 4.29 9.51 -9.21
C ARG A 119 4.86 8.28 -9.91
N ILE A 120 4.99 7.15 -9.20
CA ILE A 120 5.55 5.90 -9.74
C ILE A 120 4.48 5.12 -10.54
N ASP A 121 3.21 5.49 -10.38
CA ASP A 121 2.03 4.84 -10.96
C ASP A 121 1.85 3.40 -10.48
N VAL A 122 1.98 3.20 -9.17
CA VAL A 122 1.78 1.90 -8.52
C VAL A 122 0.41 1.84 -7.83
N PRO A 123 -0.23 0.67 -7.77
CA PRO A 123 -1.51 0.56 -7.08
C PRO A 123 -1.30 0.82 -5.59
N LEU A 124 -2.12 1.70 -5.01
CA LEU A 124 -2.04 2.11 -3.63
C LEU A 124 -3.33 1.76 -2.88
N ILE A 125 -3.16 1.07 -1.76
CA ILE A 125 -4.18 0.90 -0.72
C ILE A 125 -3.86 1.88 0.40
N VAL A 126 -4.84 2.69 0.78
CA VAL A 126 -4.75 3.62 1.90
C VAL A 126 -5.55 3.05 3.07
N VAL A 127 -4.89 2.83 4.19
CA VAL A 127 -5.49 2.35 5.44
C VAL A 127 -5.47 3.50 6.46
N PRO A 128 -6.54 4.30 6.54
CA PRO A 128 -6.56 5.41 7.48
C PRO A 128 -6.44 4.88 8.91
N ASN A 129 -5.71 5.63 9.75
CA ASN A 129 -5.69 5.34 11.17
C ASN A 129 -6.97 5.85 11.83
N THR A 130 -7.93 4.96 12.05
CA THR A 130 -9.22 5.28 12.69
C THR A 130 -9.10 5.58 14.19
N SER A 131 -7.96 5.22 14.80
CA SER A 131 -7.69 5.44 16.22
C SER A 131 -7.11 6.82 16.51
N LEU A 132 -6.53 7.50 15.50
CA LEU A 132 -6.21 8.91 15.55
C LEU A 132 -7.48 9.71 15.20
N LEU A 133 -7.80 10.73 15.98
CA LEU A 133 -9.03 11.55 15.90
C LEU A 133 -9.12 12.44 14.64
N ASP A 134 -8.28 12.19 13.64
CA ASP A 134 -8.05 13.09 12.53
C ASP A 134 -8.80 12.61 11.30
N ASN A 135 -10.06 13.06 11.21
CA ASN A 135 -10.93 12.80 10.07
C ASN A 135 -10.32 13.21 8.72
N HIS A 136 -9.32 14.08 8.72
CA HIS A 136 -8.62 14.54 7.52
C HIS A 136 -7.92 13.42 6.73
N GLN A 137 -7.34 12.40 7.40
CA GLN A 137 -6.76 11.26 6.68
C GLN A 137 -7.82 10.45 5.94
N VAL A 138 -9.00 10.30 6.56
CA VAL A 138 -10.14 9.62 5.97
C VAL A 138 -10.70 10.42 4.80
N GLU A 139 -10.86 11.74 4.95
CA GLU A 139 -11.32 12.65 3.89
C GLU A 139 -10.39 12.64 2.67
N LEU A 140 -9.07 12.71 2.87
CA LEU A 140 -8.08 12.58 1.80
C LEU A 140 -8.21 11.23 1.10
N ALA A 141 -8.27 10.13 1.86
CA ALA A 141 -8.38 8.79 1.31
C ALA A 141 -9.69 8.61 0.52
N ASP A 142 -10.79 9.19 1.00
CA ASP A 142 -12.09 9.20 0.34
C ASP A 142 -12.06 9.96 -0.98
N GLU A 143 -11.50 11.17 -1.00
CA GLU A 143 -11.41 11.95 -2.23
C GLU A 143 -10.49 11.26 -3.26
N LEU A 144 -9.35 10.72 -2.83
CA LEU A 144 -8.44 9.97 -3.70
C LEU A 144 -9.08 8.70 -4.26
N GLU A 145 -9.87 7.98 -3.45
CA GLU A 145 -10.60 6.79 -3.91
C GLU A 145 -11.72 7.18 -4.89
N ARG A 146 -12.49 8.23 -4.59
CA ARG A 146 -13.57 8.76 -5.44
C ARG A 146 -13.04 9.17 -6.81
N GLN A 147 -11.83 9.71 -6.84
CA GLN A 147 -11.16 10.11 -8.07
C GLN A 147 -10.52 8.95 -8.84
N GLY A 148 -10.44 7.76 -8.23
CA GLY A 148 -9.93 6.53 -8.85
C GLY A 148 -8.42 6.34 -8.76
N TYR A 149 -7.74 7.08 -7.88
CA TYR A 149 -6.28 7.02 -7.70
C TYR A 149 -5.85 5.94 -6.70
N VAL A 150 -6.61 5.77 -5.63
CA VAL A 150 -6.30 4.82 -4.55
C VAL A 150 -7.48 3.90 -4.27
N THR A 151 -7.23 2.85 -3.49
CA THR A 151 -8.27 2.03 -2.87
C THR A 151 -8.24 2.25 -1.37
N LYS A 152 -9.33 2.74 -0.80
CA LYS A 152 -9.42 2.96 0.64
C LYS A 152 -9.83 1.66 1.34
N ALA A 153 -9.16 1.33 2.43
CA ALA A 153 -9.63 0.34 3.39
C ALA A 153 -10.51 1.01 4.45
N SER A 154 -11.51 0.30 5.00
CA SER A 154 -12.36 0.83 6.08
C SER A 154 -11.65 1.01 7.43
N GLY A 155 -10.33 0.87 7.46
CA GLY A 155 -9.47 0.69 8.63
C GLY A 155 -8.64 -0.58 8.51
N PRO A 156 -7.82 -0.94 9.51
CA PRO A 156 -6.99 -2.15 9.48
C PRO A 156 -7.82 -3.39 9.10
N ARG A 157 -8.90 -3.68 9.84
CA ARG A 157 -9.76 -4.87 9.61
C ARG A 157 -10.36 -5.00 8.20
N GLY A 158 -10.39 -3.92 7.42
CA GLY A 158 -10.88 -3.93 6.04
C GLY A 158 -9.78 -4.22 5.00
N LEU A 159 -8.56 -4.54 5.42
CA LEU A 159 -7.41 -4.68 4.53
C LEU A 159 -7.57 -5.84 3.55
N GLU A 160 -8.11 -6.99 3.98
CA GLU A 160 -8.39 -8.12 3.07
C GLU A 160 -9.31 -7.68 1.91
N ASP A 161 -10.42 -7.01 2.23
CA ASP A 161 -11.38 -6.55 1.23
C ASP A 161 -10.74 -5.54 0.28
N ALA A 162 -9.88 -4.66 0.80
CA ALA A 162 -9.14 -3.68 0.01
C ALA A 162 -8.14 -4.35 -0.95
N ILE A 163 -7.44 -5.40 -0.52
CA ILE A 163 -6.54 -6.20 -1.37
C ILE A 163 -7.34 -6.83 -2.51
N ARG A 164 -8.46 -7.49 -2.23
CA ARG A 164 -9.29 -8.10 -3.28
C ARG A 164 -9.89 -7.04 -4.21
N LYS A 165 -10.26 -5.86 -3.67
CA LYS A 165 -10.81 -4.74 -4.45
C LYS A 165 -9.77 -4.15 -5.40
N VAL A 166 -8.52 -3.94 -4.97
CA VAL A 166 -7.47 -3.41 -5.84
C VAL A 166 -7.11 -4.41 -6.95
N GLU A 167 -7.08 -5.70 -6.65
CA GLU A 167 -6.79 -6.73 -7.65
C GLU A 167 -7.89 -6.85 -8.71
N ARG A 168 -9.16 -6.76 -8.30
CA ARG A 168 -10.28 -6.66 -9.27
C ARG A 168 -10.16 -5.44 -10.17
N ARG A 169 -9.75 -4.28 -9.62
CA ARG A 169 -9.51 -3.06 -10.40
C ARG A 169 -8.35 -3.21 -11.39
N LYS A 170 -7.30 -3.96 -11.03
CA LYS A 170 -6.15 -4.25 -11.91
C LYS A 170 -6.50 -5.23 -13.03
N ASN A 171 -7.31 -6.24 -12.73
CA ASN A 171 -7.69 -7.30 -13.67
C ASN A 171 -8.91 -6.95 -14.55
N GLY A 172 -9.58 -5.83 -14.29
CA GLY A 172 -10.73 -5.37 -15.06
C GLY A 172 -10.38 -5.07 -16.52
N LYS A 173 -10.79 -5.95 -17.44
CA LYS A 173 -10.79 -5.68 -18.89
C LYS A 173 -11.60 -4.41 -19.20
N PRO A 174 -11.19 -3.58 -20.19
CA PRO A 174 -11.99 -2.45 -20.65
C PRO A 174 -13.20 -2.99 -21.42
N GLY A 175 -14.33 -3.20 -20.73
CA GLY A 175 -15.57 -3.62 -21.37
C GLY A 175 -16.51 -4.34 -20.44
N GLY A 176 -17.45 -3.60 -19.83
CA GLY A 176 -18.55 -4.18 -19.07
C GLY A 176 -19.16 -3.25 -18.04
N SER A 177 -20.11 -2.42 -18.49
CA SER A 177 -21.14 -1.73 -17.69
C SER A 177 -20.71 -0.66 -16.66
N LYS A 178 -20.83 0.60 -17.12
CA LYS A 178 -21.21 1.86 -16.45
C LYS A 178 -20.50 2.41 -15.21
N ASP A 179 -19.68 1.66 -14.46
CA ASP A 179 -18.99 2.19 -13.27
C ASP A 179 -17.45 2.05 -13.31
N LEU A 180 -16.86 2.11 -14.50
CA LEU A 180 -15.43 1.90 -14.72
C LEU A 180 -14.73 3.20 -15.14
N GLN A 181 -14.44 4.07 -14.17
CA GLN A 181 -13.20 4.84 -14.30
C GLN A 181 -12.07 3.83 -14.07
N GLY A 182 -11.47 3.33 -15.15
CA GLY A 182 -10.18 2.64 -15.07
C GLY A 182 -9.18 3.50 -14.30
N ARG A 183 -8.14 2.88 -13.72
CA ARG A 183 -7.11 3.61 -12.96
C ARG A 183 -6.64 4.82 -13.76
N LYS A 184 -6.82 6.00 -13.18
CA LYS A 184 -6.36 7.23 -13.80
C LYS A 184 -4.85 7.32 -13.60
N ASN A 185 -4.11 7.43 -14.69
CA ASN A 185 -2.69 7.75 -14.61
C ASN A 185 -2.54 9.17 -14.04
N TRP A 186 -1.76 9.29 -12.97
CA TRP A 186 -1.45 10.56 -12.34
C TRP A 186 -0.52 11.38 -13.26
N ARG A 187 -0.90 12.63 -13.57
CA ARG A 187 -0.09 13.55 -14.40
C ARG A 187 0.70 14.60 -13.58
N GLY A 188 0.92 14.35 -12.29
CA GLY A 188 1.63 15.32 -11.44
C GLY A 188 0.77 16.56 -11.11
N ARG A 189 1.44 17.70 -10.94
CA ARG A 189 0.83 19.02 -10.63
C ARG A 189 -0.13 19.55 -11.70
N GLU A 190 -0.25 18.91 -12.85
CA GLU A 190 -1.23 19.25 -13.88
C GLU A 190 -2.67 18.82 -13.53
N ASN A 191 -2.86 18.14 -12.39
CA ASN A 191 -4.18 17.75 -11.91
C ASN A 191 -4.63 18.67 -10.74
N PRO A 192 -5.22 19.84 -11.05
CA PRO A 192 -5.46 20.91 -10.07
C PRO A 192 -6.46 20.54 -8.97
N SER A 193 -7.19 19.43 -9.13
CA SER A 193 -8.23 19.00 -8.17
C SER A 193 -7.67 18.33 -6.91
N ILE A 194 -6.48 17.73 -6.96
CA ILE A 194 -5.94 16.91 -5.85
C ILE A 194 -4.70 17.55 -5.21
N ALA A 195 -3.97 18.38 -5.95
CA ALA A 195 -2.87 19.19 -5.40
C ALA A 195 -3.22 19.90 -4.08
N PRO A 196 -4.36 20.62 -3.95
CA PRO A 196 -4.70 21.28 -2.69
C PRO A 196 -4.95 20.30 -1.53
N VAL A 197 -5.61 19.17 -1.81
CA VAL A 197 -5.90 18.15 -0.77
C VAL A 197 -4.62 17.48 -0.26
N LEU A 198 -3.63 17.29 -1.14
CA LEU A 198 -2.32 16.75 -0.78
C LEU A 198 -1.44 17.76 -0.06
N ASP A 199 -1.45 19.04 -0.49
CA ASP A 199 -0.73 20.11 0.19
C ASP A 199 -1.29 20.31 1.62
N GLU A 200 -2.61 20.22 1.79
CA GLU A 200 -3.28 20.26 3.10
C GLU A 200 -2.87 19.07 3.98
N ALA A 201 -2.85 17.85 3.43
CA ALA A 201 -2.41 16.66 4.16
C ALA A 201 -0.92 16.71 4.56
N ALA A 202 -0.05 17.26 3.69
CA ALA A 202 1.36 17.43 3.97
C ALA A 202 1.60 18.46 5.08
N ASN A 203 0.87 19.59 5.03
CA ASN A 203 0.93 20.62 6.06
C ASN A 203 0.42 20.09 7.42
N TYR A 204 -0.61 19.25 7.41
CA TYR A 204 -1.11 18.58 8.60
C TYR A 204 -0.07 17.63 9.22
N GLU A 205 0.61 16.82 8.40
CA GLU A 205 1.69 15.93 8.90
C GLU A 205 2.86 16.71 9.49
N GLU A 206 3.23 17.87 8.92
CA GLU A 206 4.25 18.76 9.50
C GLU A 206 3.80 19.32 10.86
N GLU A 207 2.53 19.74 10.97
CA GLU A 207 1.97 20.26 12.22
C GLU A 207 1.94 19.19 13.32
N VAL A 208 1.46 17.97 13.02
CA VAL A 208 1.48 16.85 13.97
C VAL A 208 2.90 16.50 14.40
N ARG A 209 3.87 16.49 13.48
CA ARG A 209 5.29 16.26 13.82
C ARG A 209 5.82 17.33 14.77
N SER A 210 5.47 18.60 14.53
CA SER A 210 5.92 19.72 15.37
C SER A 210 5.35 19.71 16.79
N VAL A 211 4.22 19.02 17.01
CA VAL A 211 3.57 18.89 18.33
C VAL A 211 4.13 17.70 19.13
N LEU A 212 4.74 16.73 18.46
CA LEU A 212 5.31 15.52 19.06
C LEU A 212 6.81 15.64 19.38
N ASP A 213 7.50 16.67 18.88
CA ASP A 213 8.88 17.08 19.25
C ASP A 213 8.89 18.08 20.43
#